data_AF-A0A0S2ICG8-F1
#
_entry.id   AF-A0A0S2ICG8-F1
#
_cell.length_a   1.000
_cell.length_b   1.000
_cell.length_c   1.000
_cell.angle_alpha   90.00
_cell.angle_beta   90.00
_cell.angle_gamma   90.00
#
_symmetry.space_group_name_H-M   'P 1'
#
loop_
_entity.id
_entity.type
_entity.pdbx_description
1 polymer ?
#
loop_
_entity_poly.entity_id
_entity_poly.type
_entity_poly.pdbx_seq_one_letter_code
_entity_poly.pdbx_strand_id
1 'polypeptide(L)'
;MSRYIGPRLRIVRRLGKLRGLTRKKPFRRVFRGKGALRGKVIPPGQHGLNKLFKTRPYDSCESDYLIRLKVKQRLRLNYGLTERQLVNYVRKAKKIKESTGQVLLQFLEMRLDNIVFRLNMAPTIPAARQLISHGHIRVNGKKVNIPSYSCKPKDVISVAMKQKSLKLVNQNLQEYYKRMRFYKKRFEKTLAFVLVQKKLVPTIAMAVQLITQGNVRINNKTIKTPNYICKPKESISVKSQKVA
;
A
#
# COMPACT_ATOMS: atom_id res chain seq x y z
N MET A 1 -4.76 12.13 -24.06
CA MET A 1 -4.30 11.98 -22.65
C MET A 1 -2.97 11.21 -22.61
N SER A 2 -1.91 11.75 -22.02
CA SER A 2 -0.57 11.15 -22.03
C SER A 2 -0.34 9.99 -21.03
N ARG A 3 -1.38 9.52 -20.32
CA ARG A 3 -1.26 8.50 -19.25
C ARG A 3 -1.84 7.16 -19.69
N TYR A 4 -1.46 6.10 -18.98
CA TYR A 4 -2.02 4.76 -19.20
C TYR A 4 -3.50 4.70 -18.78
N ILE A 5 -4.39 4.49 -19.77
CA ILE A 5 -5.85 4.33 -19.58
C ILE A 5 -6.28 2.85 -19.71
N GLY A 6 -5.38 1.98 -20.17
CA GLY A 6 -5.69 0.57 -20.41
C GLY A 6 -6.00 -0.28 -19.15
N PRO A 7 -6.10 -1.61 -19.31
CA PRO A 7 -6.50 -2.51 -18.24
C PRO A 7 -5.49 -2.49 -17.08
N ARG A 8 -5.91 -1.97 -15.92
CA ARG A 8 -5.04 -1.80 -14.73
C ARG A 8 -4.77 -3.10 -13.99
N LEU A 9 -5.73 -4.04 -13.96
CA LEU A 9 -5.54 -5.36 -13.35
C LEU A 9 -4.46 -6.17 -14.06
N ARG A 10 -4.28 -5.99 -15.38
CA ARG A 10 -3.19 -6.59 -16.15
C ARG A 10 -1.82 -6.16 -15.61
N ILE A 11 -1.67 -4.89 -15.28
CA ILE A 11 -0.44 -4.34 -14.69
C ILE A 11 -0.21 -4.89 -13.28
N VAL A 12 -1.24 -4.87 -12.42
CA VAL A 12 -1.12 -5.34 -11.03
C VAL A 12 -0.75 -6.83 -10.97
N ARG A 13 -1.27 -7.66 -11.89
CA ARG A 13 -0.89 -9.07 -12.01
C ARG A 13 0.58 -9.26 -12.41
N ARG A 14 1.19 -8.29 -13.09
CA ARG A 14 2.59 -8.35 -13.55
C ARG A 14 3.55 -7.75 -12.54
N LEU A 15 3.26 -6.58 -11.98
CA LEU A 15 4.21 -5.81 -11.16
C LEU A 15 3.95 -5.92 -9.65
N GLY A 16 2.82 -6.52 -9.26
CA GLY A 16 2.36 -6.60 -7.89
C GLY A 16 1.37 -5.50 -7.51
N LYS A 17 1.12 -5.37 -6.20
CA LYS A 17 0.10 -4.47 -5.66
C LYS A 17 0.53 -3.00 -5.77
N LEU A 18 -0.17 -2.24 -6.62
CA LEU A 18 0.03 -0.81 -6.83
C LEU A 18 -1.15 -0.02 -6.24
N ARG A 19 -1.03 0.49 -5.01
CA ARG A 19 -2.13 1.19 -4.33
C ARG A 19 -2.54 2.48 -5.05
N GLY A 20 -1.58 3.24 -5.57
CA GLY A 20 -1.87 4.49 -6.28
C GLY A 20 -2.61 4.29 -7.60
N LEU A 21 -2.41 3.16 -8.29
CA LEU A 21 -3.02 2.88 -9.59
C LEU A 21 -4.47 2.36 -9.49
N THR A 22 -4.72 1.38 -8.61
CA THR A 22 -6.04 0.78 -8.45
C THR A 22 -6.22 0.12 -7.08
N ARG A 23 -7.46 0.18 -6.56
CA ARG A 23 -7.88 -0.55 -5.36
C ARG A 23 -8.28 -2.01 -5.67
N LYS A 24 -8.56 -2.32 -6.94
CA LYS A 24 -9.03 -3.65 -7.35
C LYS A 24 -7.93 -4.69 -7.14
N LYS A 25 -8.30 -5.84 -6.58
CA LYS A 25 -7.41 -7.00 -6.44
C LYS A 25 -7.78 -8.07 -7.46
N PRO A 26 -6.81 -8.82 -8.00
CA PRO A 26 -7.05 -9.84 -9.02
C PRO A 26 -7.55 -11.17 -8.44
N PHE A 27 -8.62 -11.15 -7.62
CA PHE A 27 -9.11 -12.34 -6.90
C PHE A 27 -9.42 -13.55 -7.79
N ARG A 28 -9.93 -13.30 -9.01
CA ARG A 28 -10.27 -14.35 -9.98
C ARG A 28 -9.05 -14.91 -10.75
N ARG A 29 -7.87 -14.27 -10.64
CA ARG A 29 -6.65 -14.64 -11.39
C ARG A 29 -5.56 -15.10 -10.42
N VAL A 30 -5.95 -16.04 -9.57
CA VAL A 30 -5.12 -16.62 -8.51
C VAL A 30 -5.05 -18.13 -8.73
N PHE A 31 -3.89 -18.72 -8.45
CA PHE A 31 -3.71 -20.17 -8.54
C PHE A 31 -4.52 -20.88 -7.43
N ARG A 32 -5.41 -21.77 -7.86
CA ARG A 32 -6.35 -22.50 -6.99
C ARG A 32 -5.91 -23.92 -6.61
N GLY A 33 -4.81 -24.41 -7.18
CA GLY A 33 -4.27 -25.74 -6.87
C GLY A 33 -3.72 -25.85 -5.44
N LYS A 34 -3.27 -27.07 -5.09
CA LYS A 34 -2.60 -27.35 -3.82
C LYS A 34 -1.12 -26.92 -3.86
N GLY A 35 -0.46 -26.85 -2.70
CA GLY A 35 0.97 -26.54 -2.58
C GLY A 35 1.32 -25.07 -2.37
N ALA A 36 2.62 -24.75 -2.43
CA ALA A 36 3.19 -23.44 -2.09
C ALA A 36 2.77 -22.29 -3.02
N LEU A 37 2.23 -22.59 -4.20
CA LEU A 37 1.74 -21.60 -5.16
C LEU A 37 0.28 -21.21 -4.92
N ARG A 38 -0.45 -21.92 -4.02
CA ARG A 38 -1.86 -21.63 -3.72
C ARG A 38 -2.01 -20.18 -3.26
N GLY A 39 -2.95 -19.45 -3.87
CA GLY A 39 -3.16 -18.05 -3.51
C GLY A 39 -2.25 -17.05 -4.25
N LYS A 40 -1.23 -17.51 -5.01
CA LYS A 40 -0.39 -16.62 -5.82
C LYS A 40 -1.12 -16.11 -7.06
N VAL A 41 -0.87 -14.84 -7.39
CA VAL A 41 -1.50 -14.18 -8.55
C VAL A 41 -0.85 -14.67 -9.83
N ILE A 42 -1.66 -15.12 -10.80
CA ILE A 42 -1.19 -15.60 -12.10
C ILE A 42 -0.82 -14.40 -12.98
N PRO A 43 0.42 -14.29 -13.49
CA PRO A 43 0.84 -13.25 -14.43
C PRO A 43 -0.07 -13.15 -15.67
N PRO A 44 -0.14 -11.99 -16.33
CA PRO A 44 -0.95 -11.84 -17.54
C PRO A 44 -0.29 -12.50 -18.77
N GLY A 45 -1.12 -12.92 -19.73
CA GLY A 45 -0.72 -13.56 -21.00
C GLY A 45 -0.96 -15.07 -21.02
N GLN A 46 -0.83 -15.69 -22.19
CA GLN A 46 -1.02 -17.13 -22.42
C GLN A 46 -0.07 -17.97 -21.55
N HIS A 47 1.21 -17.62 -21.51
CA HIS A 47 2.22 -18.29 -20.67
C HIS A 47 2.19 -17.86 -19.18
N GLY A 48 1.07 -17.33 -18.68
CA GLY A 48 0.96 -16.86 -17.31
C GLY A 48 1.15 -17.98 -16.28
N LEU A 49 0.57 -19.15 -16.53
CA LEU A 49 0.73 -20.33 -15.67
C LEU A 49 2.16 -20.87 -15.73
N ASN A 50 2.72 -21.05 -16.93
CA ASN A 50 4.10 -21.52 -17.10
C ASN A 50 5.10 -20.61 -16.36
N LYS A 51 4.90 -19.29 -16.41
CA LYS A 51 5.72 -18.32 -15.65
C LYS A 51 5.57 -18.43 -14.14
N LEU A 52 4.43 -18.90 -13.64
CA LEU A 52 4.20 -19.12 -12.21
C LEU A 52 4.84 -20.42 -11.74
N PHE A 53 4.83 -21.46 -12.57
CA PHE A 53 5.37 -22.79 -12.28
C PHE A 53 6.87 -22.93 -12.51
N LYS A 54 7.51 -22.00 -13.24
CA LYS A 54 8.96 -21.98 -13.35
C LYS A 54 9.58 -22.01 -11.94
N THR A 55 10.55 -22.92 -11.75
CA THR A 55 11.27 -23.19 -10.49
C THR A 55 11.85 -21.94 -9.87
N ARG A 56 12.21 -20.97 -10.71
CA ARG A 56 12.55 -19.61 -10.30
C ARG A 56 11.29 -18.75 -10.30
N PRO A 57 10.85 -18.19 -9.15
CA PRO A 57 9.72 -17.26 -9.14
C PRO A 57 9.88 -16.22 -10.24
N TYR A 58 8.78 -15.81 -10.87
CA TYR A 58 8.74 -14.70 -11.83
C TYR A 58 9.46 -13.43 -11.28
N ASP A 59 9.51 -13.28 -9.96
CA ASP A 59 10.21 -12.20 -9.25
C ASP A 59 11.73 -12.41 -9.07
N SER A 60 12.26 -13.59 -9.36
CA SER A 60 13.68 -14.00 -9.22
C SER A 60 14.42 -14.17 -10.56
N CYS A 61 13.98 -13.51 -11.63
CA CYS A 61 14.80 -13.44 -12.85
C CYS A 61 16.17 -12.83 -12.51
N GLU A 62 17.24 -13.50 -12.94
CA GLU A 62 18.65 -13.28 -12.55
C GLU A 62 19.27 -11.97 -13.05
N SER A 63 18.74 -11.36 -14.11
CA SER A 63 19.38 -10.15 -14.66
C SER A 63 19.07 -8.92 -13.80
N ASP A 64 20.11 -8.29 -13.29
CA ASP A 64 20.09 -6.97 -12.63
C ASP A 64 19.23 -5.94 -13.35
N TYR A 65 19.32 -5.91 -14.69
CA TYR A 65 18.52 -5.02 -15.54
C TYR A 65 17.02 -5.20 -15.33
N LEU A 66 16.52 -6.44 -15.32
CA LEU A 66 15.09 -6.74 -15.20
C LEU A 66 14.56 -6.35 -13.82
N ILE A 67 15.34 -6.57 -12.76
CA ILE A 67 15.02 -6.14 -11.40
C ILE A 67 14.87 -4.62 -11.37
N ARG A 68 15.87 -3.89 -11.86
CA ARG A 68 15.86 -2.40 -11.93
C ARG A 68 14.69 -1.89 -12.78
N LEU A 69 14.42 -2.53 -13.93
CA LEU A 69 13.30 -2.19 -14.81
C LEU A 69 11.96 -2.39 -14.11
N LYS A 70 11.75 -3.50 -13.41
CA LYS A 70 10.51 -3.76 -12.65
C LYS A 70 10.31 -2.74 -11.55
N VAL A 71 11.34 -2.42 -10.77
CA VAL A 71 11.28 -1.42 -9.70
C VAL A 71 10.94 -0.04 -10.30
N LYS A 72 11.60 0.36 -11.39
CA LYS A 72 11.29 1.59 -12.13
C LYS A 72 9.83 1.62 -12.60
N GLN A 73 9.35 0.55 -13.22
CA GLN A 73 7.97 0.46 -13.71
C GLN A 73 6.94 0.46 -12.57
N ARG A 74 7.26 -0.20 -11.44
CA ARG A 74 6.43 -0.19 -10.23
C ARG A 74 6.31 1.22 -9.69
N LEU A 75 7.41 1.96 -9.57
CA LEU A 75 7.43 3.36 -9.14
C LEU A 75 6.60 4.23 -10.09
N ARG A 76 6.89 4.17 -11.39
CA ARG A 76 6.21 4.95 -12.42
C ARG A 76 4.69 4.78 -12.36
N LEU A 77 4.24 3.53 -12.34
CA LEU A 77 2.80 3.22 -12.40
C LEU A 77 2.11 3.42 -11.06
N ASN A 78 2.82 3.29 -9.93
CA ASN A 78 2.26 3.63 -8.62
C ASN A 78 1.91 5.11 -8.53
N TYR A 79 2.82 6.00 -8.95
CA TYR A 79 2.61 7.46 -8.96
C TYR A 79 1.90 7.97 -10.22
N GLY A 80 1.55 7.08 -11.15
CA GLY A 80 0.88 7.44 -12.40
C GLY A 80 1.71 8.33 -13.33
N LEU A 81 3.05 8.24 -13.30
CA LEU A 81 4.00 9.05 -14.07
C LEU A 81 4.13 8.61 -15.55
N THR A 82 4.50 9.53 -16.44
CA THR A 82 5.03 9.16 -17.76
C THR A 82 6.53 8.89 -17.64
N GLU A 83 7.10 8.16 -18.59
CA GLU A 83 8.54 7.85 -18.55
C GLU A 83 9.39 9.13 -18.59
N ARG A 84 9.04 10.06 -19.49
CA ARG A 84 9.69 11.37 -19.62
C ARG A 84 9.65 12.16 -18.30
N GLN A 85 8.50 12.18 -17.62
CA GLN A 85 8.39 12.87 -16.33
C GLN A 85 9.25 12.21 -15.25
N LEU A 86 9.27 10.88 -15.18
CA LEU A 86 10.10 10.18 -14.20
C LEU A 86 11.59 10.49 -14.44
N VAL A 87 12.05 10.44 -15.68
CA VAL A 87 13.44 10.80 -16.04
C VAL A 87 13.75 12.24 -15.63
N ASN A 88 12.83 13.18 -15.85
CA ASN A 88 13.02 14.56 -15.43
C ASN A 88 13.11 14.71 -13.90
N TYR A 89 12.30 13.97 -13.13
CA TYR A 89 12.41 13.96 -11.67
C TYR A 89 13.74 13.38 -11.20
N VAL A 90 14.23 12.30 -11.81
CA VAL A 90 15.53 11.72 -11.50
C VAL A 90 16.66 12.71 -11.80
N ARG A 91 16.61 13.39 -12.97
CA ARG A 91 17.58 14.43 -13.32
C ARG A 91 17.57 15.59 -12.34
N LYS A 92 16.39 16.01 -11.86
CA LYS A 92 16.27 17.06 -10.83
C LYS A 92 16.84 16.58 -9.49
N ALA A 93 16.53 15.36 -9.07
CA ALA A 93 17.02 14.80 -7.81
C ALA A 93 18.55 14.63 -7.80
N LYS A 94 19.14 14.25 -8.94
CA LYS A 94 20.61 14.14 -9.10
C LYS A 94 21.37 15.46 -8.95
N LYS A 95 20.71 16.60 -9.13
CA LYS A 95 21.34 17.93 -8.97
C LYS A 95 21.43 18.36 -7.50
N ILE A 96 20.70 17.70 -6.61
CA ILE A 96 20.67 18.02 -5.18
C ILE A 96 21.73 17.16 -4.48
N LYS A 97 22.47 17.76 -3.54
CA LYS A 97 23.59 17.12 -2.83
C LYS A 97 23.18 15.96 -1.90
N GLU A 98 21.91 15.88 -1.53
CA GLU A 98 21.35 14.82 -0.69
C GLU A 98 21.22 13.48 -1.44
N SER A 99 20.86 12.42 -0.71
CA SER A 99 20.60 11.09 -1.29
C SER A 99 19.55 11.16 -2.41
N THR A 100 19.99 10.90 -3.64
CA THR A 100 19.14 11.04 -4.84
C THR A 100 17.85 10.22 -4.78
N GLY A 101 17.88 9.05 -4.14
CA GLY A 101 16.70 8.22 -3.94
C GLY A 101 15.66 8.85 -3.02
N GLN A 102 16.12 9.44 -1.91
CA GLN A 102 15.25 10.12 -0.94
C GLN A 102 14.63 11.39 -1.55
N VAL A 103 15.44 12.21 -2.21
CA VAL A 103 15.00 13.43 -2.90
C VAL A 103 14.00 13.10 -4.02
N LEU A 104 14.25 12.04 -4.81
CA LEU A 104 13.31 11.59 -5.83
C LEU A 104 11.95 11.25 -5.21
N LEU A 105 11.94 10.46 -4.14
CA LEU A 105 10.70 10.09 -3.45
C LEU A 105 9.99 11.30 -2.85
N GLN A 106 10.75 12.25 -2.28
CA GLN A 106 10.21 13.51 -1.79
C GLN A 106 9.50 14.29 -2.90
N PHE A 107 10.13 14.46 -4.06
CA PHE A 107 9.49 15.12 -5.21
C PHE A 107 8.24 14.40 -5.71
N LEU A 108 8.20 13.07 -5.64
CA LEU A 108 7.01 12.31 -6.01
C LEU A 108 5.90 12.46 -4.97
N GLU A 109 6.24 12.50 -3.69
CA GLU A 109 5.27 12.65 -2.61
C GLU A 109 4.67 14.06 -2.54
N MET A 110 5.46 15.10 -2.85
CA MET A 110 5.06 16.51 -2.84
C MET A 110 4.10 16.92 -3.98
N ARG A 111 3.81 16.02 -4.91
CA ARG A 111 2.88 16.31 -6.01
C ARG A 111 1.44 16.42 -5.49
N LEU A 112 0.68 17.40 -5.97
CA LEU A 112 -0.71 17.63 -5.57
C LEU A 112 -1.60 16.38 -5.77
N ASP A 113 -1.46 15.66 -6.89
CA ASP A 113 -2.24 14.44 -7.11
C ASP A 113 -1.94 13.32 -6.12
N ASN A 114 -0.69 13.22 -5.70
CA ASN A 114 -0.29 12.26 -4.69
C ASN A 114 -0.73 12.71 -3.29
N ILE A 115 -0.62 13.99 -2.94
CA ILE A 115 -1.08 14.49 -1.64
C ILE A 115 -2.60 14.31 -1.49
N VAL A 116 -3.39 14.64 -2.51
CA VAL A 116 -4.86 14.42 -2.50
C VAL A 116 -5.20 12.93 -2.33
N PHE A 117 -4.40 12.03 -2.89
CA PHE A 117 -4.52 10.60 -2.65
C PHE A 117 -4.11 10.19 -1.23
N ARG A 118 -3.02 10.75 -0.68
CA ARG A 118 -2.53 10.50 0.69
C ARG A 118 -3.51 10.98 1.76
N LEU A 119 -4.18 12.12 1.52
CA LEU A 119 -5.25 12.65 2.35
C LEU A 119 -6.57 11.85 2.24
N ASN A 120 -6.60 10.78 1.43
CA ASN A 120 -7.78 9.95 1.18
C ASN A 120 -8.99 10.70 0.62
N MET A 121 -8.82 11.92 0.10
CA MET A 121 -9.87 12.67 -0.61
C MET A 121 -10.24 11.99 -1.91
N ALA A 122 -9.31 11.24 -2.51
CA ALA A 122 -9.54 10.38 -3.65
C ALA A 122 -9.07 8.94 -3.39
N PRO A 123 -9.71 7.94 -4.01
CA PRO A 123 -9.41 6.54 -3.77
C PRO A 123 -8.14 6.02 -4.46
N THR A 124 -7.71 6.69 -5.53
CA THR A 124 -6.54 6.33 -6.37
C THR A 124 -5.96 7.60 -6.98
N ILE A 125 -4.70 7.59 -7.40
CA ILE A 125 -4.05 8.75 -8.03
C ILE A 125 -4.75 9.16 -9.34
N PRO A 126 -5.16 8.24 -10.25
CA PRO A 126 -5.95 8.64 -11.42
C PRO A 126 -7.25 9.36 -11.06
N ALA A 127 -7.92 8.96 -9.97
CA ALA A 127 -9.12 9.65 -9.48
C ALA A 127 -8.77 11.02 -8.87
N ALA A 128 -7.67 11.13 -8.13
CA ALA A 128 -7.17 12.41 -7.61
C ALA A 128 -6.84 13.39 -8.74
N ARG A 129 -6.20 12.91 -9.81
CA ARG A 129 -5.92 13.72 -11.00
C ARG A 129 -7.19 14.23 -11.67
N GLN A 130 -8.22 13.39 -11.73
CA GLN A 130 -9.53 13.78 -12.26
C GLN A 130 -10.18 14.87 -11.40
N LEU A 131 -10.15 14.71 -10.07
CA LEU A 131 -10.62 15.73 -9.12
C LEU A 131 -9.92 17.08 -9.33
N ILE A 132 -8.59 17.06 -9.44
CA ILE A 132 -7.77 18.26 -9.63
C ILE A 132 -8.08 18.89 -10.99
N SER A 133 -8.05 18.10 -12.07
CA SER A 133 -8.27 18.60 -13.44
C SER A 133 -9.65 19.25 -13.61
N HIS A 134 -10.68 18.72 -12.94
CA HIS A 134 -12.03 19.31 -12.93
C HIS A 134 -12.19 20.48 -11.94
N GLY A 135 -11.15 20.82 -11.18
CA GLY A 135 -11.15 21.99 -10.31
C GLY A 135 -11.88 21.80 -8.98
N HIS A 136 -11.94 20.58 -8.47
CA HIS A 136 -12.51 20.30 -7.15
C HIS A 136 -11.56 20.60 -5.99
N ILE A 137 -10.27 20.82 -6.28
CA ILE A 137 -9.22 21.07 -5.28
C ILE A 137 -8.73 22.51 -5.38
N ARG A 138 -8.46 23.11 -4.22
CA ARG A 138 -7.86 24.42 -4.05
C ARG A 138 -6.59 24.30 -3.22
N VAL A 139 -5.59 25.13 -3.54
CA VAL A 139 -4.36 25.27 -2.77
C VAL A 139 -4.26 26.72 -2.35
N ASN A 140 -4.13 26.98 -1.05
CA ASN A 140 -4.11 28.32 -0.46
C ASN A 140 -5.30 29.19 -0.94
N GLY A 141 -6.50 28.58 -0.99
CA GLY A 141 -7.74 29.22 -1.45
C GLY A 141 -7.91 29.35 -2.97
N LYS A 142 -6.84 29.19 -3.76
CA LYS A 142 -6.86 29.33 -5.23
C LYS A 142 -7.12 27.99 -5.93
N LYS A 143 -7.86 28.03 -7.04
CA LYS A 143 -8.13 26.84 -7.87
C LYS A 143 -6.85 26.40 -8.58
N VAL A 144 -6.40 25.17 -8.32
CA VAL A 144 -5.25 24.56 -9.01
C VAL A 144 -5.74 23.34 -9.78
N ASN A 145 -5.64 23.37 -11.10
CA ASN A 145 -6.05 22.28 -11.99
C ASN A 145 -4.88 21.43 -12.52
N ILE A 146 -3.65 21.75 -12.10
CA ILE A 146 -2.42 21.06 -12.53
C ILE A 146 -2.08 19.95 -11.53
N PRO A 147 -2.25 18.66 -11.86
CA PRO A 147 -1.99 17.59 -10.90
C PRO A 147 -0.49 17.35 -10.64
N SER A 148 0.38 17.92 -11.46
CA SER A 148 1.85 17.93 -11.26
C SER A 148 2.34 19.12 -10.45
N TYR A 149 1.44 19.96 -9.94
CA TYR A 149 1.81 21.03 -9.02
C TYR A 149 2.60 20.46 -7.85
N SER A 150 3.74 21.08 -7.56
CA SER A 150 4.61 20.70 -6.44
C SER A 150 4.20 21.54 -5.23
N CYS A 151 3.52 20.93 -4.28
CA CYS A 151 3.14 21.60 -3.04
C CYS A 151 4.39 21.87 -2.21
N LYS A 152 4.40 23.02 -1.54
CA LYS A 152 5.42 23.39 -0.57
C LYS A 152 4.94 23.03 0.84
N PRO A 153 5.87 22.86 1.80
CA PRO A 153 5.49 22.81 3.20
C PRO A 153 4.64 24.05 3.55
N LYS A 154 3.66 23.87 4.45
CA LYS A 154 2.67 24.88 4.86
C LYS A 154 1.58 25.23 3.83
N ASP A 155 1.57 24.62 2.65
CA ASP A 155 0.43 24.77 1.73
C ASP A 155 -0.86 24.17 2.32
N VAL A 156 -1.94 24.94 2.29
CA VAL A 156 -3.27 24.52 2.72
C VAL A 156 -4.05 23.97 1.54
N ILE A 157 -4.39 22.69 1.58
CA ILE A 157 -5.16 22.02 0.53
C ILE A 157 -6.61 21.90 0.98
N SER A 158 -7.52 22.52 0.23
CA SER A 158 -8.96 22.52 0.52
C SER A 158 -9.78 22.03 -0.67
N VAL A 159 -11.03 21.68 -0.41
CA VAL A 159 -11.99 21.27 -1.43
C VAL A 159 -12.79 22.50 -1.86
N ALA A 160 -13.11 22.60 -3.15
CA ALA A 160 -13.99 23.65 -3.64
C ALA A 160 -15.38 23.55 -2.97
N MET A 161 -15.90 24.67 -2.48
CA MET A 161 -17.23 24.80 -1.85
C MET A 161 -18.38 24.64 -2.87
N LYS A 162 -18.46 23.46 -3.47
CA LYS A 162 -19.55 23.02 -4.35
C LYS A 162 -20.07 21.70 -3.80
N GLN A 163 -21.39 21.54 -3.75
CA GLN A 163 -22.05 20.34 -3.22
C GLN A 163 -21.52 19.04 -3.87
N LYS A 164 -21.35 19.02 -5.19
CA LYS A 164 -20.81 17.86 -5.93
C LYS A 164 -19.38 17.48 -5.46
N SER A 165 -18.52 18.47 -5.25
CA SER A 165 -17.14 18.24 -4.76
C SER A 165 -17.15 17.67 -3.35
N LEU A 166 -17.92 18.29 -2.45
CA LEU A 166 -18.00 17.90 -1.05
C LEU A 166 -18.57 16.49 -0.90
N LYS A 167 -19.65 16.17 -1.63
CA LYS A 167 -20.25 14.83 -1.64
C LYS A 167 -19.24 13.77 -2.04
N LEU A 168 -18.50 14.00 -3.13
CA LEU A 168 -17.52 13.04 -3.65
C LEU A 168 -16.36 12.80 -2.68
N VAL A 169 -15.82 13.86 -2.08
CA VAL A 169 -14.73 13.75 -1.09
C VAL A 169 -15.22 13.10 0.20
N ASN A 170 -16.37 13.50 0.72
CA ASN A 170 -16.95 12.95 1.94
C ASN A 170 -17.24 11.45 1.80
N GLN A 171 -17.73 10.99 0.64
CA GLN A 171 -17.92 9.56 0.37
C GLN A 171 -16.59 8.79 0.48
N ASN A 172 -15.51 9.31 -0.13
CA ASN A 172 -14.20 8.66 -0.06
C ASN A 172 -13.62 8.62 1.36
N LEU A 173 -13.78 9.71 2.12
CA LEU A 173 -13.35 9.79 3.51
C LEU A 173 -14.15 8.83 4.40
N GLN A 174 -15.47 8.76 4.24
CA GLN A 174 -16.31 7.81 4.95
C GLN A 174 -15.91 6.35 4.66
N GLU A 175 -15.64 6.00 3.40
CA GLU A 175 -15.12 4.68 3.06
C GLU A 175 -13.78 4.38 3.77
N TYR A 176 -12.90 5.37 3.85
CA TYR A 176 -11.63 5.25 4.57
C TYR A 176 -11.84 5.02 6.07
N TYR A 177 -12.67 5.85 6.73
CA TYR A 177 -12.98 5.70 8.15
C TYR A 177 -13.63 4.35 8.47
N LYS A 178 -14.57 3.87 7.64
CA LYS A 178 -15.16 2.53 7.78
C LYS A 178 -14.10 1.43 7.74
N ARG A 179 -13.15 1.51 6.80
CA ARG A 179 -12.03 0.56 6.70
C ARG A 179 -11.10 0.64 7.91
N MET A 180 -10.73 1.85 8.35
CA MET A 180 -9.89 2.03 9.53
C MET A 180 -10.55 1.49 10.79
N ARG A 181 -11.86 1.74 10.97
CA ARG A 181 -12.65 1.19 12.08
C ARG A 181 -12.63 -0.33 12.07
N PHE A 182 -12.76 -0.96 10.90
CA PHE A 182 -12.63 -2.41 10.76
C PHE A 182 -11.23 -2.92 11.17
N TYR A 183 -10.16 -2.28 10.69
CA TYR A 183 -8.81 -2.69 11.05
C TYR A 183 -8.50 -2.48 12.53
N LYS A 184 -8.96 -1.38 13.13
CA LYS A 184 -8.83 -1.10 14.56
C LYS A 184 -9.51 -2.18 15.41
N LYS A 185 -10.79 -2.47 15.14
CA LYS A 185 -11.54 -3.54 15.82
C LYS A 185 -10.89 -4.91 15.66
N ARG A 186 -10.28 -5.18 14.50
CA ARG A 186 -9.57 -6.44 14.25
C ARG A 186 -8.24 -6.50 15.01
N PHE A 187 -7.52 -5.38 15.07
CA PHE A 187 -6.24 -5.25 15.77
C PHE A 187 -6.42 -5.43 17.29
N GLU A 188 -7.48 -4.86 17.87
CA GLU A 188 -7.84 -5.04 19.28
C GLU A 188 -8.02 -6.53 19.68
N LYS A 189 -8.36 -7.38 18.71
CA LYS A 189 -8.52 -8.83 18.91
C LYS A 189 -7.25 -9.63 18.64
N THR A 190 -6.17 -9.01 18.19
CA THR A 190 -4.93 -9.74 17.89
C THR A 190 -4.24 -10.17 19.17
N LEU A 191 -3.65 -11.37 19.16
CA LEU A 191 -3.00 -11.92 20.35
C LEU A 191 -1.89 -11.00 20.87
N ALA A 192 -1.07 -10.43 19.99
CA ALA A 192 -0.02 -9.50 20.40
C ALA A 192 -0.57 -8.27 21.14
N PHE A 193 -1.71 -7.73 20.70
CA PHE A 193 -2.36 -6.60 21.37
C PHE A 193 -2.97 -7.01 22.72
N VAL A 194 -3.63 -8.17 22.77
CA VAL A 194 -4.23 -8.71 24.01
C VAL A 194 -3.17 -8.95 25.08
N LEU A 195 -1.98 -9.47 24.73
CA LEU A 195 -0.87 -9.67 25.67
C LEU A 195 -0.39 -8.35 26.30
N VAL A 196 -0.29 -7.31 25.49
CA VAL A 196 0.11 -5.97 25.97
C VAL A 196 -0.99 -5.35 26.82
N GLN A 197 -2.25 -5.44 26.37
CA GLN A 197 -3.40 -4.90 27.11
C GLN A 197 -3.58 -5.55 28.48
N LYS A 198 -3.27 -6.85 28.61
CA LYS A 198 -3.29 -7.60 29.87
C LYS A 198 -2.02 -7.43 30.72
N LYS A 199 -1.10 -6.54 30.31
CA LYS A 199 0.18 -6.27 30.98
C LYS A 199 1.09 -7.51 31.14
N LEU A 200 0.92 -8.53 30.30
CA LEU A 200 1.81 -9.71 30.27
C LEU A 200 3.14 -9.42 29.58
N VAL A 201 3.14 -8.42 28.68
CA VAL A 201 4.32 -7.99 27.91
C VAL A 201 4.27 -6.46 27.79
N PRO A 202 5.41 -5.74 27.92
CA PRO A 202 5.41 -4.28 27.91
C PRO A 202 5.23 -3.68 26.50
N THR A 203 5.72 -4.35 25.45
CA THR A 203 5.67 -3.84 24.07
C THR A 203 5.09 -4.86 23.08
N ILE A 204 4.48 -4.33 22.01
CA ILE A 204 3.94 -5.17 20.93
C ILE A 204 5.08 -5.93 20.21
N ALA A 205 6.26 -5.32 20.08
CA ALA A 205 7.41 -5.95 19.44
C ALA A 205 7.85 -7.21 20.20
N MET A 206 7.99 -7.12 21.53
CA MET A 206 8.27 -8.28 22.37
C MET A 206 7.17 -9.33 22.29
N ALA A 207 5.90 -8.91 22.24
CA ALA A 207 4.79 -9.84 22.10
C ALA A 207 4.88 -10.62 20.77
N VAL A 208 5.20 -9.95 19.66
CA VAL A 208 5.43 -10.58 18.36
C VAL A 208 6.60 -11.56 18.41
N GLN A 209 7.70 -11.19 19.06
CA GLN A 209 8.88 -12.05 19.21
C GLN A 209 8.55 -13.34 19.98
N LEU A 210 7.88 -13.22 21.14
CA LEU A 210 7.43 -14.37 21.94
C LEU A 210 6.52 -15.32 21.16
N ILE A 211 5.62 -14.77 20.33
CA ILE A 211 4.75 -15.56 19.46
C ILE A 211 5.58 -16.30 18.41
N THR A 212 6.50 -15.62 17.73
CA THR A 212 7.33 -16.26 16.69
C THR A 212 8.22 -17.37 17.25
N GLN A 213 8.69 -17.23 18.49
CA GLN A 213 9.45 -18.24 19.21
C GLN A 213 8.58 -19.42 19.69
N GLY A 214 7.25 -19.27 19.70
CA GLY A 214 6.32 -20.33 20.11
C GLY A 214 6.12 -20.44 21.62
N ASN A 215 6.44 -19.38 22.36
CA ASN A 215 6.31 -19.33 23.83
C ASN A 215 4.87 -19.06 24.29
N VAL A 216 3.96 -18.77 23.36
CA VAL A 216 2.55 -18.52 23.65
C VAL A 216 1.70 -19.70 23.17
N ARG A 217 0.81 -20.16 24.04
CA ARG A 217 -0.18 -21.21 23.76
C ARG A 217 -1.59 -20.64 23.88
N ILE A 218 -2.46 -21.09 22.99
CA ILE A 218 -3.92 -20.89 23.11
C ILE A 218 -4.58 -22.26 23.17
N ASN A 219 -5.43 -22.50 24.16
CA ASN A 219 -6.11 -23.79 24.36
C ASN A 219 -5.13 -24.97 24.21
N ASN A 220 -3.97 -24.87 24.85
CA ASN A 220 -2.86 -25.83 24.81
C ASN A 220 -2.12 -26.00 23.46
N LYS A 221 -2.51 -25.28 22.40
CA LYS A 221 -1.82 -25.28 21.09
C LYS A 221 -0.81 -24.13 20.99
N THR A 222 0.42 -24.43 20.58
CA THR A 222 1.45 -23.42 20.33
C THR A 222 1.13 -22.63 19.07
N ILE A 223 1.13 -21.30 19.17
CA ILE A 223 0.86 -20.42 18.04
C ILE A 223 2.14 -19.68 17.66
N LYS A 224 2.52 -19.81 16.39
CA LYS A 224 3.66 -19.09 15.79
C LYS A 224 3.24 -17.96 14.87
N THR A 225 1.93 -17.76 14.68
CA THR A 225 1.40 -16.75 13.78
C THR A 225 1.16 -15.43 14.52
N PRO A 226 1.92 -14.36 14.25
CA PRO A 226 1.79 -13.09 14.99
C PRO A 226 0.45 -12.39 14.74
N ASN A 227 -0.20 -12.67 13.62
CA ASN A 227 -1.51 -12.12 13.26
C ASN A 227 -2.69 -12.98 13.71
N TYR A 228 -2.49 -13.87 14.70
CA TYR A 228 -3.58 -14.67 15.25
C TYR A 228 -4.64 -13.77 15.90
N ILE A 229 -5.92 -14.08 15.66
CA ILE A 229 -7.07 -13.33 16.19
C ILE A 229 -7.70 -14.18 17.29
N CYS A 230 -7.67 -13.66 18.52
CA CYS A 230 -8.24 -14.33 19.68
C CYS A 230 -9.77 -14.34 19.61
N LYS A 231 -10.37 -15.47 19.97
CA LYS A 231 -11.81 -15.60 20.21
C LYS A 231 -12.12 -15.34 21.70
N PRO A 232 -13.35 -14.93 22.05
CA PRO A 232 -13.68 -14.53 23.43
C PRO A 232 -13.50 -15.59 24.51
N LYS A 233 -13.54 -16.89 24.16
CA LYS A 233 -13.47 -18.03 25.09
C LYS A 233 -12.12 -18.77 25.05
N GLU A 234 -11.12 -18.21 24.39
CA GLU A 234 -9.80 -18.84 24.26
C GLU A 234 -8.95 -18.57 25.51
N SER A 235 -8.36 -19.61 26.10
CA SER A 235 -7.42 -19.50 27.20
C SER A 235 -6.01 -19.25 26.66
N ILE A 236 -5.32 -18.25 27.18
CA ILE A 236 -3.97 -17.86 26.76
C ILE A 236 -3.01 -18.23 27.88
N SER A 237 -1.98 -19.00 27.56
CA SER A 237 -0.87 -19.29 28.48
C SER A 237 0.45 -18.86 27.84
N VAL A 238 1.27 -18.17 28.63
CA VAL A 238 2.60 -17.72 28.24
C VAL A 238 3.61 -18.52 29.05
N LYS A 239 4.56 -19.16 28.36
CA LYS A 239 5.70 -19.79 29.04
C LYS A 239 6.65 -18.69 29.50
N SER A 240 6.71 -18.43 30.80
CA SER A 240 7.82 -17.70 31.39
C SER A 240 9.02 -18.64 31.53
N GLN A 241 10.22 -18.17 31.18
CA GLN A 241 11.42 -18.77 31.72
C GLN A 241 11.44 -18.41 33.21
N LYS A 242 11.50 -19.42 34.09
CA LYS A 242 11.85 -19.16 35.49
C LYS A 242 13.23 -18.50 35.47
N VAL A 243 13.30 -17.24 35.89
CA VAL A 243 14.57 -16.63 36.26
C VAL A 243 14.95 -17.36 37.56
N ALA A 244 15.99 -18.19 37.47
CA ALA A 244 16.62 -18.80 38.63
C ALA A 244 17.43 -17.74 39.38
#